data_AF-A0A4S0Q4P6-F1
#
_entry.id   AF-A0A4S0Q4P6-F1
#
_cell.length_a   1.000
_cell.length_b   1.000
_cell.length_c   1.000
_cell.angle_alpha   90.00
_cell.angle_beta   90.00
_cell.angle_gamma   90.00
#
_symmetry.space_group_name_H-M   'P 1'
#
loop_
_entity.id
_entity.type
_entity.pdbx_description
1 polymer ?
#
loop_
_entity_poly.entity_id
_entity_poly.type
_entity_poly.pdbx_seq_one_letter_code
_entity_poly.pdbx_strand_id
1 'polypeptide(L)'
;VAGKAPDHKLAFPFNIRRGIGLWKRLYLNPEQVIAVADGAPDKVAAGRYLVEGPGHCGECHTPRDLAGGTRKSEWLAGATAAEGSGIVPNITA
;
A
#
# COMPACT_ATOMS: atom_id res chain seq x y z
N VAL A 1 -14.27 -22.66 -23.41
CA VAL A 1 -13.15 -22.03 -24.14
C VAL A 1 -11.87 -22.25 -23.35
N ALA A 2 -10.81 -22.75 -23.99
CA ALA A 2 -9.49 -22.79 -23.34
C ALA A 2 -9.11 -21.35 -22.95
N GLY A 3 -8.65 -21.14 -21.71
CA GLY A 3 -8.29 -19.81 -21.19
C GLY A 3 -9.39 -19.06 -20.43
N LYS A 4 -10.56 -19.66 -20.16
CA LYS A 4 -11.51 -19.04 -19.20
C LYS A 4 -10.89 -19.06 -17.81
N ALA A 5 -10.73 -17.89 -17.20
CA ALA A 5 -10.30 -17.77 -15.82
C ALA A 5 -11.22 -18.63 -14.91
N PRO A 6 -10.67 -19.34 -13.91
CA PRO A 6 -11.47 -20.12 -12.98
C PRO A 6 -12.55 -19.24 -12.33
N ASP A 7 -13.67 -19.87 -11.93
CA ASP A 7 -14.65 -19.17 -11.10
C ASP A 7 -13.97 -18.66 -9.83
N HIS A 8 -14.39 -17.48 -9.34
CA HIS A 8 -13.81 -16.78 -8.20
C HIS A 8 -14.10 -17.49 -6.86
N LYS A 9 -13.58 -18.69 -6.67
CA LYS A 9 -13.71 -19.44 -5.43
C LYS A 9 -12.58 -19.04 -4.48
N LEU A 10 -12.86 -18.06 -3.63
CA LEU A 10 -12.00 -17.75 -2.49
C LEU A 10 -12.26 -18.75 -1.36
N ALA A 11 -11.20 -19.18 -0.68
CA ALA A 11 -11.33 -20.01 0.51
C ALA A 11 -11.89 -19.20 1.69
N PHE A 12 -12.54 -19.87 2.63
CA PHE A 12 -12.86 -19.25 3.92
C PHE A 12 -11.55 -18.85 4.63
N PRO A 13 -11.47 -17.65 5.26
CA PRO A 13 -12.53 -16.65 5.45
C PRO A 13 -12.64 -15.59 4.33
N PHE A 14 -11.79 -15.64 3.31
CA PHE A 14 -11.71 -14.64 2.24
C PHE A 14 -12.93 -14.60 1.31
N ASN A 15 -13.79 -15.62 1.34
CA ASN A 15 -15.10 -15.60 0.65
C ASN A 15 -16.14 -14.67 1.30
N ILE A 16 -15.90 -14.17 2.52
CA ILE A 16 -16.82 -13.25 3.20
C ILE A 16 -16.44 -11.81 2.87
N ARG A 17 -17.15 -11.21 1.91
CA ARG A 17 -16.88 -9.83 1.43
C ARG A 17 -16.91 -8.77 2.54
N ARG A 18 -17.65 -8.99 3.63
CA ARG A 18 -17.68 -8.08 4.80
C ARG A 18 -16.31 -7.93 5.46
N GLY A 19 -15.43 -8.92 5.35
CA GLY A 19 -14.05 -8.84 5.83
C GLY A 19 -13.26 -7.67 5.20
N ILE A 20 -13.52 -7.36 3.92
CA ILE A 20 -12.91 -6.20 3.25
C ILE A 20 -13.38 -4.88 3.89
N GLY A 21 -14.62 -4.81 4.36
CA GLY A 21 -15.13 -3.63 5.07
C GLY A 21 -14.38 -3.38 6.39
N LEU A 22 -14.15 -4.46 7.16
CA LEU A 22 -13.35 -4.39 8.38
C LEU A 22 -11.90 -4.00 8.09
N TRP A 23 -11.29 -4.62 7.08
CA TRP A 23 -9.92 -4.30 6.67
C TRP A 23 -9.78 -2.84 6.23
N LYS A 24 -10.71 -2.32 5.42
CA LYS A 24 -10.74 -0.90 5.05
C LYS A 24 -10.87 0.00 6.27
N ARG A 25 -11.67 -0.37 7.27
CA ARG A 25 -11.81 0.44 8.50
C ARG A 25 -10.49 0.56 9.26
N LEU A 26 -9.63 -0.45 9.21
CA LEU A 26 -8.32 -0.45 9.86
C LEU A 26 -7.25 0.30 9.06
N TYR A 27 -7.24 0.17 7.73
CA TYR A 27 -6.10 0.61 6.91
C TYR A 27 -6.40 1.73 5.90
N LEU A 28 -7.66 1.95 5.53
CA LEU A 28 -8.02 3.03 4.60
C LEU A 28 -8.09 4.35 5.37
N ASN A 29 -7.00 5.12 5.28
CA ASN A 29 -6.92 6.49 5.78
C ASN A 29 -6.54 7.43 4.62
N PRO A 30 -7.41 8.40 4.27
CA PRO A 30 -7.16 9.37 3.19
C PRO A 30 -6.12 10.45 3.52
N GLU A 31 -5.67 10.54 4.78
CA GLU A 31 -4.64 11.48 5.19
C GLU A 31 -3.29 11.14 4.57
N GLN A 32 -2.56 12.19 4.21
CA GLN A 32 -1.21 12.06 3.70
C GLN A 32 -0.28 11.56 4.81
N VAL A 33 0.75 10.82 4.42
CA VAL A 33 1.74 10.30 5.36
C VAL A 33 2.68 11.39 5.81
N ILE A 34 3.13 12.25 4.89
CA ILE A 34 3.99 13.39 5.21
C ILE A 34 3.27 14.73 5.06
N ALA A 35 3.49 15.60 6.04
CA ALA A 35 3.14 17.01 5.92
C ALA A 35 4.15 17.72 4.99
N VAL A 36 3.65 18.62 4.16
CA VAL A 36 4.49 19.55 3.40
C VAL A 36 4.63 20.81 4.23
N ALA A 37 5.86 21.27 4.44
CA ALA A 37 6.13 22.47 5.23
C ALA A 37 5.49 23.72 4.59
N ASP A 38 5.08 24.66 5.45
CA ASP A 38 4.56 25.95 4.98
C ASP A 38 5.62 26.69 4.17
N GLY A 39 5.22 27.22 3.02
CA GLY A 39 6.13 27.90 2.09
C GLY A 39 7.01 26.99 1.24
N ALA A 40 6.83 25.66 1.31
CA ALA A 40 7.51 24.75 0.39
C ALA A 40 7.10 25.04 -1.07
N PRO A 41 8.03 24.91 -2.04
CA PRO A 41 7.71 25.08 -3.46
C PRO A 41 6.59 24.13 -3.91
N ASP A 42 5.71 24.57 -4.82
CA ASP A 42 4.58 23.77 -5.33
C ASP A 42 5.00 22.38 -5.85
N LYS A 43 6.20 22.27 -6.42
CA LYS A 43 6.77 21.00 -6.89
C LYS A 43 6.88 19.95 -5.77
N VAL A 44 7.04 20.36 -4.52
CA VAL A 44 7.10 19.45 -3.36
C VAL A 44 5.73 18.86 -3.09
N ALA A 45 4.68 19.69 -3.10
CA ALA A 45 3.30 19.22 -2.95
C ALA A 45 2.89 18.29 -4.10
N ALA A 46 3.30 18.61 -5.33
CA ALA A 46 3.10 17.75 -6.50
C ALA A 46 3.85 16.42 -6.37
N GLY A 47 5.11 16.45 -5.93
CA GLY A 47 5.91 15.25 -5.68
C GLY A 47 5.27 14.34 -4.63
N ARG A 48 4.82 14.90 -3.50
CA ARG A 48 4.08 14.14 -2.48
C ARG A 48 2.82 13.49 -3.07
N TYR A 49 2.04 14.27 -3.84
CA TYR A 49 0.83 13.74 -4.48
C TYR A 49 1.15 12.52 -5.33
N LEU A 50 2.19 12.60 -6.18
CA LEU A 50 2.62 11.48 -7.03
C LEU A 50 3.07 10.27 -6.21
N VAL A 51 3.91 10.46 -5.20
CA VAL A 51 4.48 9.37 -4.40
C VAL A 51 3.43 8.65 -3.55
N GLU A 52 2.55 9.39 -2.89
CA GLU A 52 1.55 8.83 -1.97
C GLU A 52 0.27 8.38 -2.66
N GLY A 53 -0.08 8.97 -3.80
CA GLY A 53 -1.31 8.70 -4.53
C GLY A 53 -1.09 7.79 -5.76
N PRO A 54 -1.07 8.35 -6.99
CA PRO A 54 -1.13 7.59 -8.23
C PRO A 54 0.15 6.79 -8.53
N GLY A 55 1.29 7.17 -7.96
CA GLY A 55 2.54 6.43 -8.13
C GLY A 55 2.59 5.14 -7.33
N HIS A 56 1.72 4.99 -6.31
CA HIS A 56 1.65 3.81 -5.45
C HIS A 56 3.01 3.35 -4.89
N CYS A 57 3.95 4.26 -4.68
CA CYS A 57 5.33 3.92 -4.29
C CYS A 57 5.35 3.12 -2.98
N GLY A 58 4.44 3.44 -2.06
CA GLY A 58 4.27 2.75 -0.79
C GLY A 58 3.78 1.30 -0.90
N GLU A 59 3.25 0.86 -2.04
CA GLU A 59 2.70 -0.49 -2.19
C GLU A 59 3.79 -1.57 -2.12
N CYS A 60 4.97 -1.26 -2.67
CA CYS A 60 6.16 -2.10 -2.62
C CYS A 60 7.16 -1.64 -1.55
N HIS A 61 7.34 -0.33 -1.36
CA HIS A 61 8.41 0.21 -0.52
C HIS A 61 8.04 0.42 0.96
N THR A 62 6.82 0.08 1.38
CA THR A 62 6.41 0.14 2.80
C THR A 62 6.13 -1.27 3.31
N PRO A 63 6.67 -1.68 4.48
CA PRO A 63 6.42 -3.01 5.00
C PRO A 63 4.95 -3.18 5.41
N ARG A 64 4.49 -4.43 5.39
CA ARG A 64 3.11 -4.79 5.78
C ARG A 64 3.08 -5.56 7.09
N ASP A 65 1.98 -5.43 7.81
CA ASP A 65 1.68 -6.29 8.95
C ASP A 65 1.08 -7.64 8.52
N LEU A 66 0.82 -8.50 9.50
CA LEU A 66 0.27 -9.85 9.28
C LEU A 66 -1.14 -9.86 8.66
N ALA A 67 -1.89 -8.76 8.77
CA ALA A 67 -3.20 -8.61 8.13
C ALA A 67 -3.11 -7.92 6.76
N GLY A 68 -1.89 -7.72 6.24
CA GLY A 68 -1.61 -7.19 4.91
C GLY A 68 -1.75 -5.66 4.80
N GLY A 69 -1.92 -4.95 5.91
CA GLY A 69 -1.96 -3.49 5.93
C GLY A 69 -0.56 -2.88 5.95
N THR A 70 -0.39 -1.68 5.36
CA THR A 70 0.90 -0.99 5.35
C THR A 70 1.22 -0.38 6.72
N ARG A 71 2.45 -0.53 7.17
CA ARG A 71 2.95 0.06 8.42
C ARG A 71 3.39 1.49 8.15
N LYS A 72 2.45 2.45 8.26
CA LYS A 72 2.72 3.88 7.94
C LYS A 72 3.85 4.50 8.77
N SER A 73 4.19 3.96 9.95
CA SER A 73 5.35 4.39 10.75
C SER A 73 6.70 4.08 10.09
N GLU A 74 6.72 3.14 9.15
CA GLU A 74 7.88 2.72 8.35
C GLU A 74 7.66 3.06 6.87
N TRP A 75 6.96 4.16 6.60
CA TRP A 75 6.65 4.60 5.25
C TRP A 75 7.91 4.68 4.40
N LEU A 76 7.90 3.98 3.26
CA LEU A 76 8.98 3.93 2.28
C LEU A 76 10.33 3.41 2.80
N ALA A 77 10.35 2.74 3.96
CA ALA A 77 11.56 2.23 4.58
C ALA A 77 12.13 0.95 3.91
N GLY A 78 11.45 0.44 2.87
CA GLY A 78 11.73 -0.86 2.26
C GLY A 78 10.90 -1.98 2.87
N ALA A 79 10.83 -3.12 2.18
CA ALA A 79 10.02 -4.26 2.59
C ALA A 79 10.57 -5.58 2.06
N THR A 80 10.19 -6.70 2.66
CA THR A 80 10.29 -8.00 1.99
C THR A 80 9.35 -8.00 0.78
N ALA A 81 9.84 -8.48 -0.36
CA ALA A 81 9.05 -8.50 -1.58
C ALA A 81 7.79 -9.36 -1.41
N ALA A 82 6.64 -8.85 -1.87
CA ALA A 82 5.36 -9.53 -1.73
C ALA A 82 5.29 -10.85 -2.53
N GLU A 83 6.06 -10.97 -3.61
CA GLU A 83 6.27 -12.23 -4.35
C GLU A 83 7.04 -13.30 -3.58
N GLY A 84 7.56 -13.00 -2.38
CA GLY A 84 8.17 -13.97 -1.47
C GLY A 84 9.68 -14.16 -1.63
N SER A 85 10.31 -13.55 -2.63
CA SER A 85 11.77 -13.57 -2.80
C SER A 85 12.33 -12.16 -2.97
N GLY A 86 13.32 -11.81 -2.15
CA GLY A 86 14.05 -10.54 -2.27
C GLY A 86 13.58 -9.44 -1.32
N ILE A 87 14.25 -8.31 -1.41
CA ILE A 87 14.03 -7.10 -0.60
C ILE A 87 13.76 -5.93 -1.54
N VAL A 88 12.65 -5.25 -1.30
CA VAL A 88 12.35 -3.95 -1.89
C VAL A 88 13.09 -2.88 -1.07
N PRO A 89 13.92 -2.03 -1.70
CA PRO A 89 14.82 -1.13 -0.97
C PRO A 89 14.08 0.03 -0.30
N ASN A 90 14.76 0.68 0.64
CA ASN A 90 14.36 1.96 1.22
C ASN A 90 14.51 3.09 0.17
N ILE A 91 13.54 4.01 0.08
CA ILE A 91 13.59 5.16 -0.85
C ILE A 91 13.48 6.52 -0.15
N THR A 92 13.76 6.55 1.15
CA THR A 92 13.81 7.75 2.01
C THR A 92 15.18 8.01 2.63
N ALA A 93 16.08 7.02 2.58
CA ALA A 93 17.43 7.08 3.14
C ALA A 93 18.47 7.60 2.14
#